data_AF-A0A486Q5G1-F1
#
_entry.id   AF-A0A486Q5G1-F1
#
_cell.length_a   1.000
_cell.length_b   1.000
_cell.length_c   1.000
_cell.angle_alpha   90.00
_cell.angle_beta   90.00
_cell.angle_gamma   90.00
#
_symmetry.space_group_name_H-M   'P 1'
#
loop_
_entity.id
_entity.type
_entity.pdbx_description
1 polymer ?
#
loop_
_entity_poly.entity_id
_entity_poly.type
_entity_poly.pdbx_seq_one_letter_code
_entity_poly.pdbx_strand_id
1 'polypeptide(L)'
;MDRSAVDTIRGYCYQVDKTIIEIFSLPQMDDSIDIECIEDVDVYNDGHLTAIQCKYYESTDYNHSVISKPIRLMLSHFKDNKEKGANYYLYGHYKSGQEKLTLPLKVDFFKSNFLTYTEKKIKHEYHIENGLTEEDLQAFLDRLVININAKSFDDQKKETIQIIKNHFQCEDYEAEHYLYSNAFRKTYDISCNKKDRRIKKSDFVESINKSKVLFNIWFYQYEGRKEYLRKLKESFIRRSVNTSPYARFFILEFQDKTDIKTVKDCIYKIQSNWSNLSKRTDRPYSPFLLFHGTSDANLYELKNQLFNEDLIFTDGYPFKGSVFTPKMLIEGFSNKEIHFQFINDIDDFNETLNSINIRKEVYQFYTENCLDIPSQLPQVNIQVKDFADIKEIV
;
A
#
# COMPACT_ATOMS: atom_id res chain seq x y z
N MET A 1 34.76 25.37 5.99
CA MET A 1 33.46 24.84 5.53
C MET A 1 33.52 23.35 5.73
N ASP A 2 32.80 22.87 6.75
CA ASP A 2 32.58 21.44 6.90
C ASP A 2 31.80 20.96 5.67
N ARG A 3 32.33 19.96 4.96
CA ARG A 3 31.70 19.36 3.77
C ARG A 3 30.79 18.19 4.16
N SER A 4 30.31 18.21 5.40
CA SER A 4 29.43 17.20 5.93
C SER A 4 28.08 17.21 5.18
N ALA A 5 27.60 16.03 4.80
CA ALA A 5 26.29 15.86 4.19
C ALA A 5 25.13 15.97 5.21
N VAL A 6 25.44 16.19 6.49
CA VAL A 6 24.48 16.18 7.61
C VAL A 6 23.30 17.12 7.36
N ASP A 7 23.56 18.37 6.95
CA ASP A 7 22.48 19.35 6.74
C ASP A 7 21.54 18.94 5.59
N THR A 8 22.10 18.34 4.53
CA THR A 8 21.31 17.85 3.38
C THR A 8 20.47 16.65 3.79
N ILE A 9 21.04 15.71 4.54
CA ILE A 9 20.33 14.52 5.05
C ILE A 9 19.22 14.95 6.03
N ARG A 10 19.49 15.86 6.96
CA ARG A 10 18.48 16.38 7.90
C ARG A 10 17.38 17.13 7.16
N GLY A 11 17.71 17.93 6.14
CA GLY A 11 16.73 18.59 5.28
C GLY A 11 15.78 17.59 4.61
N TYR A 12 16.31 16.50 4.07
CA TYR A 12 15.51 15.43 3.47
C TYR A 12 14.63 14.71 4.51
N CYS A 13 15.18 14.33 5.66
CA CYS A 13 14.41 13.70 6.72
C CYS A 13 13.30 14.64 7.24
N TYR A 14 13.57 15.94 7.32
CA TYR A 14 12.59 16.96 7.72
C TYR A 14 11.44 17.08 6.71
N GLN A 15 11.73 16.97 5.41
CA GLN A 15 10.72 16.88 4.36
C GLN A 15 9.85 15.64 4.55
N VAL A 16 10.46 14.46 4.72
CA VAL A 16 9.74 13.20 4.92
C VAL A 16 8.80 13.26 6.13
N ASP A 17 9.29 13.77 7.27
CA ASP A 17 8.46 13.94 8.47
C ASP A 17 7.27 14.87 8.19
N LYS A 18 7.50 15.97 7.48
CA LYS A 18 6.43 16.91 7.12
C LYS A 18 5.40 16.24 6.21
N THR A 19 5.84 15.46 5.21
CA THR A 19 4.95 14.68 4.35
C THR A 19 4.08 13.73 5.15
N ILE A 20 4.67 12.98 6.08
CA ILE A 20 3.93 12.04 6.93
C ILE A 20 2.87 12.78 7.75
N ILE A 21 3.24 13.92 8.37
CA ILE A 21 2.29 14.75 9.12
C ILE A 21 1.10 15.14 8.24
N GLU A 22 1.35 15.65 7.03
CA GLU A 22 0.28 16.07 6.11
C GLU A 22 -0.62 14.91 5.68
N ILE A 23 -0.08 13.72 5.40
CA ILE A 23 -0.88 12.52 5.10
C ILE A 23 -1.83 12.20 6.24
N PHE A 24 -1.35 12.19 7.49
CA PHE A 24 -2.20 11.90 8.64
C PHE A 24 -3.20 13.02 8.95
N SER A 25 -2.88 14.26 8.60
CA SER A 25 -3.76 15.42 8.74
C SER A 25 -4.86 15.50 7.67
N LEU A 26 -4.80 14.71 6.60
CA LEU A 26 -5.88 14.65 5.60
C LEU A 26 -7.23 14.27 6.26
N PRO A 27 -8.33 14.99 5.95
CA PRO A 27 -9.63 14.77 6.58
C PRO A 27 -10.22 13.36 6.33
N GLN A 28 -10.18 12.89 5.08
CA GLN A 28 -10.76 11.62 4.66
C GLN A 28 -9.68 10.60 4.31
N MET A 29 -10.04 9.32 4.36
CA MET A 29 -9.13 8.23 3.98
C MET A 29 -8.85 8.19 2.47
N ASP A 30 -9.82 8.64 1.66
CA ASP A 30 -9.70 8.69 0.20
C ASP A 30 -8.98 9.94 -0.32
N ASP A 31 -8.67 10.91 0.56
CA ASP A 31 -7.88 12.07 0.21
C ASP A 31 -6.44 11.66 -0.11
N SER A 32 -5.77 12.46 -0.94
CA SER A 32 -4.44 12.16 -1.44
C SER A 32 -3.51 13.36 -1.39
N ILE A 33 -2.22 13.09 -1.31
CA ILE A 33 -1.16 14.06 -1.57
C ILE A 33 -0.31 13.63 -2.76
N ASP A 34 0.33 14.59 -3.42
CA ASP A 34 1.48 14.32 -4.30
C ASP A 34 2.78 14.67 -3.55
N ILE A 35 3.83 13.88 -3.74
CA ILE A 35 5.12 14.04 -3.06
C ILE A 35 6.17 14.46 -4.10
N GLU A 36 6.94 15.52 -3.83
CA GLU A 36 7.99 16.01 -4.74
C GLU A 36 7.49 16.32 -6.16
N CYS A 37 6.34 16.99 -6.28
CA CYS A 37 5.74 17.34 -7.57
C CYS A 37 5.91 18.84 -7.88
N ILE A 38 5.01 19.69 -7.39
CA ILE A 38 5.10 21.15 -7.53
C ILE A 38 6.10 21.67 -6.50
N GLU A 39 5.87 21.36 -5.23
CA GLU A 39 6.82 21.54 -4.14
C GLU A 39 7.11 20.19 -3.47
N ASP A 40 7.73 20.20 -2.29
CA ASP A 40 8.10 18.97 -1.58
C ASP A 40 6.86 18.13 -1.20
N VAL A 41 5.75 18.79 -0.81
CA VAL A 41 4.48 18.15 -0.44
C VAL A 41 3.30 18.93 -1.02
N ASP A 42 2.46 18.28 -1.80
CA ASP A 42 1.29 18.90 -2.43
C ASP A 42 0.00 18.27 -1.91
N VAL A 43 -0.73 19.01 -1.09
CA VAL A 43 -1.94 18.54 -0.41
C VAL A 43 -3.18 18.95 -1.19
N TYR A 44 -4.07 17.99 -1.47
CA TYR A 44 -5.36 18.26 -2.11
C TYR A 44 -6.48 18.09 -1.08
N ASN A 45 -7.23 19.17 -0.84
CA ASN A 45 -8.38 19.15 0.05
C ASN A 45 -9.54 19.91 -0.60
N ASP A 46 -10.71 19.27 -0.72
CA ASP A 46 -11.92 19.84 -1.34
C ASP A 46 -11.64 20.54 -2.69
N GLY A 47 -10.82 19.92 -3.53
CA GLY A 47 -10.44 20.45 -4.86
C GLY A 47 -9.44 21.61 -4.85
N HIS A 48 -8.95 22.02 -3.67
CA HIS A 48 -7.93 23.05 -3.51
C HIS A 48 -6.56 22.44 -3.26
N LEU A 49 -5.57 22.91 -3.99
CA LEU A 49 -4.17 22.52 -3.84
C LEU A 49 -3.49 23.45 -2.83
N THR A 50 -2.73 22.88 -1.89
CA THR A 50 -1.73 23.59 -1.11
C THR A 50 -0.35 22.98 -1.36
N ALA A 51 0.52 23.72 -2.04
CA ALA A 51 1.89 23.30 -2.34
C ALA A 51 2.84 23.77 -1.23
N ILE A 52 3.49 22.82 -0.56
CA ILE A 52 4.29 23.03 0.64
C ILE A 52 5.77 22.79 0.32
N GLN A 53 6.59 23.81 0.53
CA GLN A 53 8.05 23.72 0.43
C GLN A 53 8.68 23.77 1.82
N CYS A 54 9.49 22.78 2.12
CA CYS A 54 10.28 22.71 3.34
C CYS A 54 11.65 23.37 3.19
N LYS A 55 12.12 24.04 4.24
CA LYS A 55 13.49 24.57 4.35
C LYS A 55 14.04 24.41 5.76
N TYR A 56 15.05 23.54 5.92
CA TYR A 56 15.65 23.28 7.23
C TYR A 56 17.11 23.77 7.28
N TYR A 57 17.40 24.75 8.13
CA TYR A 57 18.73 25.31 8.32
C TYR A 57 19.02 25.71 9.79
N GLU A 58 19.09 24.72 10.68
CA GLU A 58 19.27 24.94 12.14
C GLU A 58 20.60 25.59 12.55
N SER A 59 21.60 25.57 11.68
CA SER A 59 22.92 26.12 11.96
C SER A 59 23.09 27.55 11.44
N THR A 60 22.13 28.09 10.70
CA THR A 60 22.25 29.38 10.01
C THR A 60 21.18 30.37 10.41
N ASP A 61 21.55 31.65 10.37
CA ASP A 61 20.61 32.74 10.57
C ASP A 61 19.79 32.98 9.30
N TYR A 62 18.49 33.20 9.49
CA TYR A 62 17.58 33.56 8.43
C TYR A 62 17.99 34.88 7.77
N ASN A 63 17.92 34.89 6.44
CA ASN A 63 17.98 36.05 5.57
C ASN A 63 17.04 35.80 4.39
N HIS A 64 16.39 36.83 3.83
CA HIS A 64 15.38 36.63 2.76
C HIS A 64 15.88 35.80 1.58
N SER A 65 17.16 35.92 1.23
CA SER A 65 17.79 35.19 0.12
C SER A 65 17.64 33.67 0.21
N VAL A 66 17.62 33.10 1.43
CA VAL A 66 17.56 31.64 1.62
C VAL A 66 16.21 31.03 1.21
N ILE A 67 15.16 31.85 1.18
CA ILE A 67 13.81 31.46 0.74
C ILE A 67 13.37 32.18 -0.54
N SER A 68 14.18 33.07 -1.08
CA SER A 68 13.78 33.86 -2.25
C SER A 68 13.63 33.01 -3.50
N LYS A 69 14.52 32.03 -3.70
CA LYS A 69 14.41 31.11 -4.84
C LYS A 69 13.11 30.30 -4.80
N PRO A 70 12.76 29.56 -3.72
CA PRO A 70 11.51 28.81 -3.69
C PRO A 70 10.28 29.71 -3.83
N ILE A 71 10.25 30.89 -3.20
CA ILE A 71 9.10 31.80 -3.38
C ILE A 71 8.93 32.26 -4.84
N ARG A 72 10.03 32.48 -5.57
CA ARG A 72 9.94 32.79 -7.01
C ARG A 72 9.42 31.62 -7.84
N LEU A 73 9.76 30.39 -7.49
CA LEU A 73 9.23 29.18 -8.15
C LEU A 73 7.72 29.03 -7.90
N MET A 74 7.27 29.21 -6.64
CA MET A 74 5.86 29.27 -6.29
C MET A 74 5.11 30.35 -7.07
N LEU A 75 5.70 31.54 -7.22
CA LEU A 75 5.12 32.64 -7.99
C LEU A 75 5.00 32.30 -9.49
N SER A 76 5.99 31.62 -10.06
CA SER A 76 5.89 31.10 -11.42
C SER A 76 4.76 30.09 -11.58
N HIS A 77 4.67 29.13 -10.65
CA HIS A 77 3.59 28.15 -10.69
C HIS A 77 2.21 28.83 -10.56
N PHE A 78 2.08 29.85 -9.70
CA PHE A 78 0.88 30.65 -9.55
C PHE A 78 0.51 31.36 -10.86
N LYS A 79 1.49 32.03 -11.48
CA LYS A 79 1.30 32.73 -12.76
C LYS A 79 0.74 31.79 -13.83
N ASP A 80 1.30 30.59 -13.94
CA ASP A 80 0.93 29.62 -14.97
C ASP A 80 -0.40 28.90 -14.67
N ASN A 81 -0.92 29.02 -13.44
CA ASN A 81 -2.10 28.28 -12.97
C ASN A 81 -3.11 29.16 -12.18
N LYS A 82 -3.21 30.46 -12.46
CA LYS A 82 -4.06 31.41 -11.71
C LYS A 82 -5.49 30.90 -11.48
N GLU A 83 -6.08 30.30 -12.50
CA GLU A 83 -7.46 29.78 -12.54
C GLU A 83 -7.69 28.58 -11.61
N LYS A 84 -6.64 27.84 -11.25
CA LYS A 84 -6.75 26.61 -10.43
C LYS A 84 -6.77 26.87 -8.93
N GLY A 85 -6.60 28.12 -8.48
CA GLY A 85 -6.80 28.47 -7.07
C GLY A 85 -5.77 27.91 -6.08
N ALA A 86 -4.55 27.56 -6.52
CA ALA A 86 -3.54 26.96 -5.64
C ALA A 86 -3.05 27.92 -4.54
N ASN A 87 -2.89 27.38 -3.33
CA ASN A 87 -2.24 28.01 -2.19
C ASN A 87 -0.79 27.54 -2.04
N TYR A 88 0.06 28.36 -1.45
CA TYR A 88 1.48 28.09 -1.29
C TYR A 88 1.89 28.24 0.16
N TYR A 89 2.67 27.29 0.66
CA TYR A 89 3.16 27.32 2.03
C TYR A 89 4.66 27.08 2.08
N LEU A 90 5.40 28.06 2.57
CA LEU A 90 6.80 27.88 2.90
C LEU A 90 6.92 27.51 4.38
N TYR A 91 7.44 26.32 4.66
CA TYR A 91 7.61 25.79 6.00
C TYR A 91 9.10 25.62 6.32
N GLY A 92 9.65 26.47 7.19
CA GLY A 92 11.08 26.47 7.44
C GLY A 92 11.52 26.79 8.86
N HIS A 93 12.69 26.26 9.21
CA HIS A 93 13.30 26.38 10.52
C HIS A 93 14.73 26.92 10.39
N TYR A 94 15.07 27.90 11.24
CA TYR A 94 16.35 28.60 11.25
C TYR A 94 16.82 28.83 12.67
N LYS A 95 18.13 29.01 12.86
CA LYS A 95 18.73 29.25 14.18
C LYS A 95 18.23 30.54 14.83
N SER A 96 18.26 31.62 14.06
CA SER A 96 17.91 32.97 14.48
C SER A 96 17.64 33.86 13.26
N GLY A 97 17.35 35.15 13.43
CA GLY A 97 17.20 36.10 12.33
C GLY A 97 15.77 36.22 11.79
N GLN A 98 14.81 35.47 12.34
CA GLN A 98 13.42 35.48 11.88
C GLN A 98 12.75 36.85 12.03
N GLU A 99 13.20 37.68 12.98
CA GLU A 99 12.72 39.04 13.20
C GLU A 99 12.91 39.97 11.99
N LYS A 100 13.80 39.62 11.06
CA LYS A 100 14.01 40.35 9.81
C LYS A 100 12.81 40.26 8.87
N LEU A 101 12.00 39.20 8.97
CA LEU A 101 10.80 39.03 8.16
C LEU A 101 9.60 39.70 8.83
N THR A 102 9.12 40.78 8.23
CA THR A 102 7.86 41.41 8.65
C THR A 102 6.69 40.81 7.86
N LEU A 103 5.69 40.29 8.57
CA LEU A 103 4.44 39.78 8.01
C LEU A 103 3.25 40.63 8.50
N PRO A 104 2.18 40.81 7.69
CA PRO A 104 2.03 40.35 6.31
C PRO A 104 2.96 41.08 5.33
N LEU A 105 3.34 40.40 4.25
CA LEU A 105 4.22 40.97 3.23
C LEU A 105 3.50 42.09 2.47
N LYS A 106 4.18 43.22 2.30
CA LYS A 106 3.76 44.29 1.37
C LYS A 106 4.42 44.09 0.01
N VAL A 107 3.72 44.47 -1.06
CA VAL A 107 4.21 44.31 -2.44
C VAL A 107 5.60 44.93 -2.65
N ASP A 108 5.86 46.13 -2.12
CA ASP A 108 7.19 46.78 -2.25
C ASP A 108 8.31 46.00 -1.56
N PHE A 109 8.01 45.47 -0.37
CA PHE A 109 8.95 44.62 0.36
C PHE A 109 9.19 43.32 -0.41
N PHE A 110 8.14 42.76 -1.00
CA PHE A 110 8.21 41.55 -1.80
C PHE A 110 9.08 41.73 -3.05
N LYS A 111 8.84 42.80 -3.82
CA LYS A 111 9.62 43.17 -5.01
C LYS A 111 11.10 43.34 -4.68
N SER A 112 11.42 44.08 -3.62
CA SER A 112 12.80 44.42 -3.27
C SER A 112 13.60 43.26 -2.66
N ASN A 113 12.98 42.45 -1.79
CA ASN A 113 13.71 41.42 -1.02
C ASN A 113 13.66 40.01 -1.64
N PHE A 114 12.62 39.68 -2.41
CA PHE A 114 12.44 38.32 -2.96
C PHE A 114 12.49 38.27 -4.48
N LEU A 115 12.04 39.32 -5.18
CA LEU A 115 11.97 39.34 -6.64
C LEU A 115 13.15 40.03 -7.31
N THR A 116 13.94 40.79 -6.57
CA THR A 116 15.15 41.44 -7.08
C THR A 116 16.38 40.70 -6.59
N TYR A 117 17.23 40.26 -7.50
CA TYR A 117 18.46 39.55 -7.16
C TYR A 117 19.56 39.79 -8.19
N THR A 118 20.80 39.47 -7.83
CA THR A 118 21.94 39.54 -8.75
C THR A 118 22.48 38.14 -9.01
N GLU A 119 22.52 37.73 -10.27
CA GLU A 119 23.11 36.47 -10.70
C GLU A 119 24.17 36.77 -11.75
N LYS A 120 25.38 36.22 -11.60
CA LYS A 120 26.50 36.45 -12.54
C LYS A 120 26.76 37.93 -12.87
N LYS A 121 26.63 38.82 -11.87
CA LYS A 121 26.76 40.30 -11.95
C LYS A 121 25.66 41.00 -12.77
N ILE A 122 24.57 40.32 -13.11
CA ILE A 122 23.41 40.88 -13.78
C ILE A 122 22.29 41.06 -12.75
N LYS A 123 21.71 42.26 -12.69
CA LYS A 123 20.54 42.54 -11.85
C LYS A 123 19.30 41.98 -12.55
N HIS A 124 18.56 41.15 -11.84
CA HIS A 124 17.31 40.56 -12.27
C HIS A 124 16.15 41.14 -11.47
N GLU A 125 15.07 41.48 -12.16
CA GLU A 125 13.82 41.96 -11.56
C GLU A 125 12.69 41.03 -12.00
N TYR A 126 12.48 39.98 -11.22
CA TYR A 126 11.69 38.82 -11.61
C TYR A 126 10.27 39.17 -12.05
N HIS A 127 9.62 40.12 -11.38
CA HIS A 127 8.28 40.58 -11.72
C HIS A 127 8.22 41.28 -13.09
N ILE A 128 9.24 42.06 -13.45
CA ILE A 128 9.33 42.73 -14.75
C ILE A 128 9.60 41.70 -15.85
N GLU A 129 10.59 40.83 -15.62
CA GLU A 129 10.98 39.78 -16.57
C GLU A 129 9.82 38.82 -16.88
N ASN A 130 8.93 38.61 -15.91
CA ASN A 130 7.76 37.75 -16.06
C ASN A 130 6.46 38.50 -16.36
N GLY A 131 6.49 39.83 -16.54
CA GLY A 131 5.29 40.62 -16.86
C GLY A 131 4.19 40.56 -15.80
N LEU A 132 4.55 40.46 -14.52
CA LEU A 132 3.62 40.39 -13.40
C LEU A 132 3.22 41.80 -12.94
N THR A 133 1.91 42.06 -12.87
CA THR A 133 1.38 43.35 -12.40
C THR A 133 1.35 43.43 -10.87
N GLU A 134 1.06 44.61 -10.34
CA GLU A 134 0.90 44.79 -8.89
C GLU A 134 -0.25 43.94 -8.34
N GLU A 135 -1.35 43.87 -9.08
CA GLU A 135 -2.53 43.07 -8.76
C GLU A 135 -2.19 41.58 -8.73
N ASP A 136 -1.37 41.11 -9.67
CA ASP A 136 -0.90 39.73 -9.70
C ASP A 136 -0.05 39.38 -8.48
N LEU A 137 0.83 40.29 -8.08
CA LEU A 137 1.67 40.09 -6.90
C LEU A 137 0.83 40.09 -5.63
N GLN A 138 -0.15 41.00 -5.51
CA GLN A 138 -1.05 41.02 -4.37
C GLN A 138 -1.87 39.73 -4.30
N ALA A 139 -2.45 39.28 -5.42
CA ALA A 139 -3.22 38.04 -5.47
C ALA A 139 -2.39 36.79 -5.13
N PHE A 140 -1.10 36.77 -5.49
CA PHE A 140 -0.18 35.71 -5.04
C PHE A 140 0.09 35.78 -3.53
N LEU A 141 0.37 36.97 -3.00
CA LEU A 141 0.63 37.18 -1.57
C LEU A 141 -0.57 36.78 -0.71
N ASP A 142 -1.79 36.97 -1.18
CA ASP A 142 -3.02 36.54 -0.50
C ASP A 142 -3.14 35.01 -0.40
N ARG A 143 -2.41 34.26 -1.25
CA ARG A 143 -2.37 32.79 -1.28
C ARG A 143 -1.05 32.21 -0.74
N LEU A 144 -0.12 33.06 -0.30
CA LEU A 144 1.19 32.65 0.20
C LEU A 144 1.23 32.76 1.72
N VAL A 145 1.52 31.64 2.38
CA VAL A 145 1.83 31.61 3.81
C VAL A 145 3.30 31.29 3.99
N ILE A 146 3.99 32.09 4.82
CA ILE A 146 5.41 31.88 5.15
C ILE A 146 5.53 31.64 6.65
N ASN A 147 6.00 30.45 7.02
CA ASN A 147 6.35 30.10 8.38
C ASN A 147 7.85 29.79 8.47
N ILE A 148 8.64 30.75 8.96
CA ILE A 148 10.08 30.57 9.24
C ILE A 148 10.38 30.23 10.71
N ASN A 149 9.34 30.04 11.51
CA ASN A 149 9.39 29.64 12.91
C ASN A 149 8.84 28.21 13.08
N ALA A 150 9.03 27.37 12.05
CA ALA A 150 8.62 25.98 12.10
C ALA A 150 9.36 25.21 13.21
N LYS A 151 8.86 24.02 13.55
CA LYS A 151 9.47 23.19 14.60
C LYS A 151 10.90 22.79 14.26
N SER A 152 11.71 22.56 15.29
CA SER A 152 13.03 21.96 15.13
C SER A 152 12.91 20.54 14.54
N PHE A 153 14.01 20.00 14.03
CA PHE A 153 14.04 18.63 13.51
C PHE A 153 13.56 17.60 14.54
N ASP A 154 14.10 17.67 15.75
CA ASP A 154 13.77 16.69 16.78
C ASP A 154 12.34 16.83 17.28
N ASP A 155 11.80 18.05 17.37
CA ASP A 155 10.42 18.28 17.80
C ASP A 155 9.41 17.86 16.73
N GLN A 156 9.72 18.08 15.45
CA GLN A 156 8.89 17.60 14.35
C GLN A 156 8.89 16.07 14.26
N LYS A 157 10.06 15.44 14.43
CA LYS A 157 10.14 13.98 14.46
C LYS A 157 9.30 13.41 15.62
N LYS A 158 9.39 14.00 16.82
CA LYS A 158 8.55 13.62 17.96
C LYS A 158 7.06 13.78 17.68
N GLU A 159 6.65 14.89 17.06
CA GLU A 159 5.27 15.09 16.63
C GLU A 159 4.82 14.01 15.64
N THR A 160 5.65 13.69 14.66
CA THR A 160 5.36 12.66 13.65
C THR A 160 5.11 11.31 14.32
N ILE A 161 5.98 10.90 15.25
CA ILE A 161 5.83 9.65 16.03
C ILE A 161 4.56 9.71 16.88
N GLN A 162 4.26 10.84 17.52
CA GLN A 162 3.06 10.99 18.35
C GLN A 162 1.76 10.91 17.53
N ILE A 163 1.75 11.47 16.33
CA ILE A 163 0.62 11.37 15.39
C ILE A 163 0.39 9.90 15.01
N ILE A 164 1.45 9.18 14.63
CA ILE A 164 1.40 7.75 14.30
C ILE A 164 0.89 6.95 15.51
N LYS A 165 1.45 7.18 16.71
CA LYS A 165 1.04 6.51 17.95
C LYS A 165 -0.45 6.69 18.21
N ASN A 166 -0.93 7.92 18.12
CA ASN A 166 -2.33 8.24 18.37
C ASN A 166 -3.25 7.60 17.32
N HIS A 167 -2.82 7.55 16.06
CA HIS A 167 -3.59 6.97 14.98
C HIS A 167 -3.74 5.45 15.12
N PHE A 168 -2.66 4.73 15.43
CA PHE A 168 -2.67 3.27 15.54
C PHE A 168 -2.96 2.75 16.95
N GLN A 169 -3.05 3.63 17.94
CA GLN A 169 -3.28 3.28 19.35
C GLN A 169 -2.26 2.25 19.87
N CYS A 170 -0.98 2.47 19.53
CA CYS A 170 0.11 1.54 19.84
C CYS A 170 1.04 2.08 20.94
N GLU A 171 1.99 1.23 21.37
CA GLU A 171 3.04 1.61 22.32
C GLU A 171 4.13 2.47 21.67
N ASP A 172 4.91 3.19 22.49
CA ASP A 172 5.98 4.09 22.00
C ASP A 172 7.01 3.36 21.14
N TYR A 173 7.42 2.16 21.57
CA TYR A 173 8.40 1.36 20.84
C TYR A 173 7.88 0.94 19.45
N GLU A 174 6.59 0.59 19.36
CA GLU A 174 5.96 0.22 18.09
C GLU A 174 5.81 1.45 17.18
N ALA A 175 5.40 2.59 17.74
CA ALA A 175 5.27 3.83 16.98
C ALA A 175 6.60 4.27 16.36
N GLU A 176 7.68 4.30 17.15
CA GLU A 176 8.99 4.80 16.70
C GLU A 176 9.74 3.79 15.83
N HIS A 177 9.86 2.53 16.26
CA HIS A 177 10.77 1.60 15.60
C HIS A 177 10.11 0.79 14.50
N TYR A 178 8.79 0.61 14.56
CA TYR A 178 8.06 -0.15 13.55
C TYR A 178 7.30 0.76 12.58
N LEU A 179 6.31 1.50 13.07
CA LEU A 179 5.39 2.25 12.20
C LEU A 179 6.05 3.47 11.55
N TYR A 180 6.79 4.28 12.32
CA TYR A 180 7.55 5.41 11.77
C TYR A 180 8.61 4.95 10.77
N SER A 181 9.36 3.88 11.06
CA SER A 181 10.32 3.31 10.12
C SER A 181 9.67 2.92 8.79
N ASN A 182 8.50 2.29 8.83
CA ASN A 182 7.74 1.93 7.63
C ASN A 182 7.20 3.17 6.90
N ALA A 183 6.69 4.16 7.63
CA ALA A 183 6.19 5.42 7.08
C ALA A 183 7.30 6.22 6.38
N PHE A 184 8.47 6.30 7.01
CA PHE A 184 9.65 6.92 6.42
C PHE A 184 10.06 6.22 5.13
N ARG A 185 10.18 4.88 5.16
CA ARG A 185 10.53 4.09 3.98
C ARG A 185 9.51 4.26 2.86
N LYS A 186 8.21 4.17 3.17
CA LYS A 186 7.14 4.31 2.18
C LYS A 186 7.16 5.68 1.52
N THR A 187 7.34 6.74 2.30
CA THR A 187 7.47 8.11 1.78
C THR A 187 8.68 8.23 0.87
N TYR A 188 9.84 7.75 1.32
CA TYR A 188 11.08 7.70 0.53
C TYR A 188 10.92 6.97 -0.81
N ASP A 189 10.29 5.80 -0.80
CA ASP A 189 10.06 4.98 -2.00
C ASP A 189 9.24 5.76 -3.05
N ILE A 190 8.23 6.52 -2.60
CA ILE A 190 7.38 7.33 -3.47
C ILE A 190 8.14 8.55 -4.00
N SER A 191 8.86 9.27 -3.14
CA SER A 191 9.70 10.42 -3.53
C SER A 191 10.71 10.05 -4.63
N CYS A 192 11.21 8.81 -4.61
CA CYS A 192 12.18 8.32 -5.60
C CYS A 192 11.54 7.81 -6.92
N ASN A 193 10.22 7.67 -7.00
CA ASN A 193 9.54 7.27 -8.24
C ASN A 193 9.63 8.38 -9.30
N LYS A 194 9.59 8.06 -10.60
CA LYS A 194 9.62 9.05 -11.69
C LYS A 194 8.28 9.30 -12.37
N LYS A 195 7.28 8.43 -12.13
CA LYS A 195 6.01 8.45 -12.86
C LYS A 195 4.84 8.86 -11.99
N ASP A 196 4.66 8.13 -10.89
CA ASP A 196 3.52 8.32 -9.99
C ASP A 196 4.05 8.55 -8.58
N ARG A 197 3.77 9.75 -8.06
CA ARG A 197 4.14 10.19 -6.71
C ARG A 197 2.91 10.54 -5.87
N ARG A 198 1.72 10.13 -6.32
CA ARG A 198 0.48 10.31 -5.59
C ARG A 198 0.31 9.19 -4.59
N ILE A 199 -0.21 9.51 -3.40
CA ILE A 199 -0.67 8.49 -2.45
C ILE A 199 -1.91 8.94 -1.70
N LYS A 200 -2.89 8.05 -1.61
CA LYS A 200 -4.05 8.20 -0.73
C LYS A 200 -3.68 7.90 0.72
N LYS A 201 -4.39 8.53 1.67
CA LYS A 201 -4.22 8.24 3.10
C LYS A 201 -4.50 6.77 3.41
N SER A 202 -5.56 6.17 2.85
CA SER A 202 -5.89 4.75 2.99
C SER A 202 -4.71 3.85 2.66
N ASP A 203 -4.14 4.07 1.48
CA ASP A 203 -3.09 3.22 0.90
C ASP A 203 -1.79 3.38 1.71
N PHE A 204 -1.51 4.59 2.18
CA PHE A 204 -0.39 4.85 3.07
C PHE A 204 -0.54 4.07 4.38
N VAL A 205 -1.66 4.26 5.09
CA VAL A 205 -1.94 3.61 6.38
C VAL A 205 -1.88 2.08 6.28
N GLU A 206 -2.48 1.51 5.24
CA GLU A 206 -2.48 0.06 5.02
C GLU A 206 -1.06 -0.47 4.70
N SER A 207 -0.26 0.32 3.98
CA SER A 207 1.09 -0.09 3.59
C SER A 207 2.09 -0.14 4.75
N ILE A 208 1.90 0.70 5.78
CA ILE A 208 2.84 0.82 6.90
C ILE A 208 2.51 -0.12 8.07
N ASN A 209 1.26 -0.57 8.20
CA ASN A 209 0.85 -1.53 9.22
C ASN A 209 0.75 -2.96 8.66
N LYS A 210 1.86 -3.68 8.67
CA LYS A 210 1.96 -5.10 8.27
C LYS A 210 2.30 -6.02 9.46
N SER A 211 1.86 -5.65 10.66
CA SER A 211 2.23 -6.29 11.93
C SER A 211 1.91 -7.78 11.95
N LYS A 212 0.78 -8.18 11.35
CA LYS A 212 0.36 -9.58 11.20
C LYS A 212 1.38 -10.44 10.45
N VAL A 213 2.03 -9.89 9.42
CA VAL A 213 3.06 -10.60 8.65
C VAL A 213 4.29 -10.84 9.54
N LEU A 214 4.76 -9.81 10.25
CA LEU A 214 5.89 -9.95 11.16
C LEU A 214 5.58 -10.91 12.31
N PHE A 215 4.39 -10.83 12.90
CA PHE A 215 3.94 -11.76 13.92
C PHE A 215 4.04 -13.21 13.43
N ASN A 216 3.53 -13.50 12.23
CA ASN A 216 3.63 -14.84 11.65
C ASN A 216 5.09 -15.27 11.44
N ILE A 217 5.97 -14.37 10.95
CA ILE A 217 7.39 -14.67 10.75
C ILE A 217 8.08 -14.97 12.08
N TRP A 218 7.88 -14.13 13.10
CA TRP A 218 8.52 -14.27 14.41
C TRP A 218 7.97 -15.47 15.18
N PHE A 219 6.66 -15.68 15.14
CA PHE A 219 6.03 -16.83 15.78
C PHE A 219 6.49 -18.14 15.13
N TYR A 220 6.61 -18.17 13.80
CA TYR A 220 7.22 -19.29 13.07
C TYR A 220 8.68 -19.55 13.53
N GLN A 221 9.47 -18.49 13.73
CA GLN A 221 10.86 -18.60 14.20
C GLN A 221 10.96 -19.07 15.66
N TYR A 222 10.06 -18.60 16.52
CA TYR A 222 10.08 -18.87 17.96
C TYR A 222 9.61 -20.29 18.31
N GLU A 223 8.50 -20.75 17.73
CA GLU A 223 7.90 -22.07 18.01
C GLU A 223 8.55 -23.21 17.21
N GLY A 224 9.19 -22.89 16.10
CA GLY A 224 9.71 -23.85 15.13
C GLY A 224 8.64 -24.33 14.14
N ARG A 225 9.07 -24.61 12.90
CA ARG A 225 8.20 -24.91 11.74
C ARG A 225 7.08 -25.91 12.04
N LYS A 226 7.42 -27.08 12.61
CA LYS A 226 6.44 -28.17 12.82
C LYS A 226 5.33 -27.80 13.79
N GLU A 227 5.67 -27.14 14.88
CA GLU A 227 4.73 -26.79 15.93
C GLU A 227 3.81 -25.64 15.49
N TYR A 228 4.35 -24.68 14.74
CA TYR A 228 3.56 -23.63 14.10
C TYR A 228 2.50 -24.18 13.14
N LEU A 229 2.91 -25.04 12.20
CA LEU A 229 2.00 -25.62 11.21
C LEU A 229 0.93 -26.50 11.89
N ARG A 230 1.30 -27.24 12.95
CA ARG A 230 0.36 -28.01 13.78
C ARG A 230 -0.69 -27.09 14.41
N LYS A 231 -0.27 -25.98 15.02
CA LYS A 231 -1.18 -24.99 15.63
C LYS A 231 -2.10 -24.34 14.60
N LEU A 232 -1.61 -24.01 13.40
CA LEU A 232 -2.46 -23.48 12.32
C LEU A 232 -3.55 -24.46 11.91
N LYS A 233 -3.16 -25.73 11.69
CA LYS A 233 -4.09 -26.81 11.38
C LYS A 233 -5.15 -26.98 12.47
N GLU A 234 -4.72 -27.02 13.72
CA GLU A 234 -5.62 -27.16 14.86
C GLU A 234 -6.49 -25.93 15.07
N SER A 235 -6.06 -24.72 14.77
CA SER A 235 -6.90 -23.54 15.02
C SER A 235 -7.92 -23.31 13.91
N PHE A 236 -7.54 -23.58 12.66
CA PHE A 236 -8.30 -23.09 11.51
C PHE A 236 -8.82 -24.18 10.57
N ILE A 237 -8.15 -25.35 10.50
CA ILE A 237 -8.41 -26.39 9.51
C ILE A 237 -8.68 -27.73 10.22
N ARG A 238 -9.55 -27.70 11.24
CA ARG A 238 -9.90 -28.90 12.02
C ARG A 238 -10.74 -29.86 11.19
N ARG A 239 -10.18 -31.03 10.93
CA ARG A 239 -10.94 -32.20 10.46
C ARG A 239 -11.57 -32.92 11.66
N SER A 240 -12.85 -33.27 11.56
CA SER A 240 -13.52 -34.16 12.51
C SER A 240 -13.79 -35.52 11.87
N VAL A 241 -13.96 -36.57 12.69
CA VAL A 241 -14.26 -37.92 12.20
C VAL A 241 -15.52 -37.95 11.31
N ASN A 242 -16.48 -37.07 11.60
CA ASN A 242 -17.69 -36.87 10.81
C ASN A 242 -17.67 -35.49 10.12
N THR A 243 -16.65 -35.25 9.28
CA THR A 243 -16.53 -34.00 8.53
C THR A 243 -17.77 -33.81 7.65
N SER A 244 -18.49 -32.71 7.88
CA SER A 244 -19.73 -32.43 7.15
C SER A 244 -19.46 -32.08 5.68
N PRO A 245 -20.38 -32.38 4.75
CA PRO A 245 -20.25 -32.11 3.32
C PRO A 245 -20.47 -30.62 3.01
N TYR A 246 -19.59 -29.76 3.51
CA TYR A 246 -19.57 -28.33 3.19
C TYR A 246 -18.80 -28.08 1.89
N ALA A 247 -19.18 -27.04 1.16
CA ALA A 247 -18.44 -26.58 -0.01
C ALA A 247 -17.17 -25.86 0.47
N ARG A 248 -16.03 -26.57 0.40
CA ARG A 248 -14.74 -26.04 0.85
C ARG A 248 -13.92 -25.59 -0.34
N PHE A 249 -13.56 -24.32 -0.34
CA PHE A 249 -12.74 -23.69 -1.34
C PHE A 249 -11.32 -23.53 -0.80
N PHE A 250 -10.35 -24.04 -1.53
CA PHE A 250 -8.93 -23.84 -1.27
C PHE A 250 -8.38 -22.92 -2.37
N ILE A 251 -8.05 -21.70 -1.99
CA ILE A 251 -7.39 -20.72 -2.87
C ILE A 251 -5.89 -20.81 -2.59
N LEU A 252 -5.11 -21.14 -3.61
CA LEU A 252 -3.70 -21.49 -3.48
C LEU A 252 -2.86 -20.56 -4.37
N GLU A 253 -2.12 -19.65 -3.75
CA GLU A 253 -1.10 -18.86 -4.45
C GLU A 253 0.17 -19.69 -4.66
N PHE A 254 0.60 -19.87 -5.91
CA PHE A 254 1.94 -20.37 -6.18
C PHE A 254 2.58 -19.65 -7.36
N GLN A 255 3.89 -19.43 -7.25
CA GLN A 255 4.69 -18.72 -8.24
C GLN A 255 5.18 -19.69 -9.33
N ASP A 256 5.49 -19.18 -10.53
CA ASP A 256 5.95 -20.02 -11.66
C ASP A 256 7.21 -20.87 -11.38
N LYS A 257 8.01 -20.46 -10.39
CA LYS A 257 9.21 -21.19 -9.95
C LYS A 257 8.91 -22.38 -9.03
N THR A 258 7.67 -22.53 -8.56
CA THR A 258 7.28 -23.61 -7.65
C THR A 258 7.28 -24.94 -8.40
N ASP A 259 7.90 -25.96 -7.81
CA ASP A 259 7.93 -27.29 -8.38
C ASP A 259 6.52 -27.90 -8.49
N ILE A 260 6.10 -28.25 -9.71
CA ILE A 260 4.77 -28.82 -10.01
C ILE A 260 4.51 -30.07 -9.18
N LYS A 261 5.52 -30.90 -8.91
CA LYS A 261 5.37 -32.08 -8.04
C LYS A 261 4.90 -31.69 -6.64
N THR A 262 5.42 -30.61 -6.09
CA THR A 262 5.01 -30.08 -4.78
C THR A 262 3.55 -29.61 -4.80
N VAL A 263 3.12 -28.98 -5.90
CA VAL A 263 1.72 -28.56 -6.10
C VAL A 263 0.79 -29.78 -6.16
N LYS A 264 1.14 -30.81 -6.93
CA LYS A 264 0.36 -32.06 -6.99
C LYS A 264 0.26 -32.75 -5.63
N ASP A 265 1.38 -32.87 -4.91
CA ASP A 265 1.42 -33.42 -3.55
C ASP A 265 0.43 -32.72 -2.60
N CYS A 266 0.29 -31.41 -2.73
CA CYS A 266 -0.69 -30.62 -1.98
C CYS A 266 -2.13 -30.93 -2.43
N ILE A 267 -2.39 -31.01 -3.74
CA ILE A 267 -3.71 -31.37 -4.30
C ILE A 267 -4.15 -32.74 -3.80
N TYR A 268 -3.28 -33.76 -3.89
CA TYR A 268 -3.54 -35.10 -3.36
C TYR A 268 -3.88 -35.05 -1.87
N LYS A 269 -3.15 -34.25 -1.10
CA LYS A 269 -3.40 -34.11 0.33
C LYS A 269 -4.76 -33.49 0.61
N ILE A 270 -5.10 -32.38 -0.05
CA ILE A 270 -6.40 -31.71 0.08
C ILE A 270 -7.52 -32.67 -0.32
N GLN A 271 -7.40 -33.33 -1.47
CA GLN A 271 -8.36 -34.31 -1.96
C GLN A 271 -8.58 -35.44 -0.94
N SER A 272 -7.50 -36.04 -0.42
CA SER A 272 -7.60 -37.15 0.54
C SER A 272 -8.21 -36.75 1.88
N ASN A 273 -8.02 -35.50 2.31
CA ASN A 273 -8.51 -35.00 3.59
C ASN A 273 -9.93 -34.45 3.52
N TRP A 274 -10.29 -33.85 2.38
CA TRP A 274 -11.49 -33.02 2.21
C TRP A 274 -12.46 -33.53 1.15
N SER A 275 -12.33 -34.79 0.75
CA SER A 275 -13.34 -35.51 -0.03
C SER A 275 -13.87 -36.74 0.71
N ASN A 276 -15.10 -37.13 0.39
CA ASN A 276 -15.66 -38.42 0.76
C ASN A 276 -16.35 -39.02 -0.47
N LEU A 277 -15.59 -39.78 -1.24
CA LEU A 277 -16.03 -40.40 -2.51
C LEU A 277 -16.34 -41.89 -2.33
N SER A 278 -16.46 -42.35 -1.08
CA SER A 278 -16.74 -43.75 -0.78
C SER A 278 -18.03 -44.21 -1.45
N LYS A 279 -18.02 -45.42 -2.04
CA LYS A 279 -19.23 -46.02 -2.61
C LYS A 279 -20.37 -46.11 -1.59
N ARG A 280 -20.03 -46.25 -0.30
CA ARG A 280 -20.95 -46.40 0.83
C ARG A 280 -21.53 -45.08 1.36
N THR A 281 -21.03 -43.92 0.93
CA THR A 281 -21.58 -42.64 1.40
C THR A 281 -22.82 -42.24 0.59
N ASP A 282 -23.85 -41.79 1.27
CA ASP A 282 -25.07 -41.25 0.65
C ASP A 282 -24.92 -39.76 0.28
N ARG A 283 -23.89 -39.10 0.83
CA ARG A 283 -23.60 -37.68 0.60
C ARG A 283 -22.13 -37.51 0.23
N PRO A 284 -21.75 -37.84 -1.01
CA PRO A 284 -20.41 -37.59 -1.48
C PRO A 284 -20.13 -36.09 -1.54
N TYR A 285 -18.88 -35.74 -1.32
CA TYR A 285 -18.39 -34.37 -1.46
C TYR A 285 -16.92 -34.36 -1.87
N SER A 286 -16.51 -33.31 -2.57
CA SER A 286 -15.13 -33.03 -2.97
C SER A 286 -14.80 -31.54 -2.80
N PRO A 287 -13.52 -31.16 -2.72
CA PRO A 287 -13.13 -29.75 -2.55
C PRO A 287 -13.12 -28.98 -3.89
N PHE A 288 -13.22 -27.67 -3.79
CA PHE A 288 -13.00 -26.71 -4.88
C PHE A 288 -11.60 -26.10 -4.74
N LEU A 289 -10.86 -26.03 -5.85
CA LEU A 289 -9.48 -25.54 -5.89
C LEU A 289 -9.39 -24.37 -6.87
N LEU A 290 -8.90 -23.23 -6.41
CA LEU A 290 -8.54 -22.09 -7.24
C LEU A 290 -7.03 -21.85 -7.10
N PHE A 291 -6.34 -21.67 -8.22
CA PHE A 291 -4.92 -21.38 -8.24
C PHE A 291 -4.69 -19.98 -8.84
N HIS A 292 -3.76 -19.23 -8.26
CA HIS A 292 -3.34 -17.93 -8.79
C HIS A 292 -1.85 -17.67 -8.56
N GLY A 293 -1.32 -16.62 -9.20
CA GLY A 293 0.10 -16.25 -9.09
C GLY A 293 1.04 -16.99 -10.06
N THR A 294 0.48 -17.77 -10.98
CA THR A 294 1.21 -18.52 -12.02
C THR A 294 0.64 -18.26 -13.40
N SER A 295 1.42 -18.54 -14.45
CA SER A 295 1.00 -18.47 -15.84
C SER A 295 0.02 -19.58 -16.24
N ASP A 296 -0.83 -19.30 -17.23
CA ASP A 296 -1.77 -20.29 -17.80
C ASP A 296 -1.06 -21.55 -18.31
N ALA A 297 0.15 -21.40 -18.86
CA ALA A 297 0.95 -22.52 -19.35
C ALA A 297 1.25 -23.55 -18.24
N ASN A 298 1.62 -23.06 -17.04
CA ASN A 298 1.87 -23.91 -15.88
C ASN A 298 0.58 -24.56 -15.35
N LEU A 299 -0.55 -23.84 -15.37
CA LEU A 299 -1.85 -24.41 -15.01
C LEU A 299 -2.28 -25.51 -15.97
N TYR A 300 -2.07 -25.33 -17.28
CA TYR A 300 -2.34 -26.36 -18.27
C TYR A 300 -1.44 -27.58 -18.09
N GLU A 301 -0.15 -27.38 -17.81
CA GLU A 301 0.77 -28.48 -17.51
C GLU A 301 0.30 -29.27 -16.27
N LEU A 302 -0.03 -28.57 -15.19
CA LEU A 302 -0.54 -29.17 -13.95
C LEU A 302 -1.82 -29.98 -14.21
N LYS A 303 -2.80 -29.41 -14.91
CA LYS A 303 -4.06 -30.10 -15.26
C LYS A 303 -3.79 -31.37 -16.08
N ASN A 304 -2.92 -31.30 -17.08
CA ASN A 304 -2.55 -32.46 -17.90
C ASN A 304 -1.87 -33.56 -17.08
N GLN A 305 -0.94 -33.20 -16.19
CA GLN A 305 -0.28 -34.18 -15.32
C GLN A 305 -1.28 -34.85 -14.37
N LEU A 306 -2.16 -34.08 -13.72
CA LEU A 306 -3.19 -34.63 -12.83
C LEU A 306 -4.16 -35.55 -13.57
N PHE A 307 -4.59 -35.17 -14.77
CA PHE A 307 -5.48 -35.99 -15.59
C PHE A 307 -4.81 -37.30 -16.04
N ASN A 308 -3.54 -37.25 -16.45
CA ASN A 308 -2.75 -38.44 -16.81
C ASN A 308 -2.46 -39.35 -15.60
N GLU A 309 -2.56 -38.82 -14.39
CA GLU A 309 -2.45 -39.55 -13.12
C GLU A 309 -3.81 -40.03 -12.58
N ASP A 310 -4.83 -40.07 -13.46
CA ASP A 310 -6.21 -40.53 -13.19
C ASP A 310 -6.98 -39.70 -12.15
N LEU A 311 -6.57 -38.46 -11.86
CA LEU A 311 -7.41 -37.53 -11.10
C LEU A 311 -8.44 -36.91 -12.03
N ILE A 312 -9.67 -37.41 -11.92
CA ILE A 312 -10.83 -36.86 -12.59
C ILE A 312 -11.27 -35.59 -11.86
N PHE A 313 -11.37 -34.48 -12.59
CA PHE A 313 -11.90 -33.21 -12.11
C PHE A 313 -12.80 -32.57 -13.17
N THR A 314 -13.58 -31.57 -12.77
CA THR A 314 -14.34 -30.70 -13.67
C THR A 314 -13.88 -29.26 -13.47
N ASP A 315 -13.79 -28.49 -14.56
CA ASP A 315 -13.41 -27.09 -14.53
C ASP A 315 -14.51 -26.12 -14.97
N GLY A 316 -15.73 -26.62 -15.14
CA GLY A 316 -16.93 -25.82 -15.41
C GLY A 316 -17.14 -25.43 -16.87
N TYR A 317 -16.29 -25.92 -17.79
CA TYR A 317 -16.43 -25.68 -19.23
C TYR A 317 -16.89 -26.96 -19.94
N PRO A 318 -18.14 -27.04 -20.43
CA PRO A 318 -18.66 -28.27 -21.08
C PRO A 318 -17.86 -28.74 -22.30
N PHE A 319 -17.24 -27.80 -23.03
CA PHE A 319 -16.44 -28.08 -24.21
C PHE A 319 -15.42 -26.95 -24.45
N LYS A 320 -14.42 -27.20 -25.27
CA LYS A 320 -13.39 -26.18 -25.59
C LYS A 320 -14.02 -24.93 -26.21
N GLY A 321 -13.85 -23.79 -25.55
CA GLY A 321 -14.39 -22.50 -25.97
C GLY A 321 -15.85 -22.26 -25.57
N SER A 322 -16.43 -23.10 -24.71
CA SER A 322 -17.72 -22.81 -24.10
C SER A 322 -17.64 -21.63 -23.15
N VAL A 323 -18.81 -21.09 -22.77
CA VAL A 323 -18.92 -20.23 -21.58
C VAL A 323 -18.81 -21.06 -20.30
N PHE A 324 -18.39 -20.43 -19.21
CA PHE A 324 -18.36 -21.06 -17.90
C PHE A 324 -19.77 -21.45 -17.44
N THR A 325 -19.89 -22.59 -16.77
CA THR A 325 -21.16 -23.14 -16.28
C THR A 325 -21.01 -23.59 -14.82
N PRO A 326 -21.36 -22.74 -13.83
CA PRO A 326 -21.27 -23.06 -12.41
C PRO A 326 -21.94 -24.37 -12.01
N LYS A 327 -23.05 -24.70 -12.69
CA LYS A 327 -23.82 -25.94 -12.48
C LYS A 327 -22.96 -27.19 -12.60
N MET A 328 -21.97 -27.23 -13.49
CA MET A 328 -21.09 -28.38 -13.66
C MET A 328 -20.18 -28.61 -12.45
N LEU A 329 -19.67 -27.53 -11.84
CA LEU A 329 -18.88 -27.65 -10.61
C LEU A 329 -19.76 -28.11 -9.44
N ILE A 330 -21.01 -27.64 -9.37
CA ILE A 330 -21.99 -28.05 -8.35
C ILE A 330 -22.38 -29.52 -8.50
N GLU A 331 -22.65 -29.97 -9.72
CA GLU A 331 -22.92 -31.39 -10.00
C GLU A 331 -21.69 -32.25 -9.69
N GLY A 332 -20.50 -31.74 -9.99
CA GLY A 332 -19.24 -32.39 -9.67
C GLY A 332 -18.99 -32.54 -8.17
N PHE A 333 -19.39 -31.55 -7.36
CA PHE A 333 -19.26 -31.60 -5.91
C PHE A 333 -19.91 -32.85 -5.29
N SER A 334 -21.07 -33.26 -5.80
CA SER A 334 -21.81 -34.44 -5.31
C SER A 334 -21.57 -35.71 -6.16
N ASN A 335 -20.56 -35.71 -7.02
CA ASN A 335 -20.24 -36.86 -7.87
C ASN A 335 -19.10 -37.70 -7.25
N LYS A 336 -19.31 -39.00 -7.09
CA LYS A 336 -18.31 -39.95 -6.54
C LYS A 336 -17.10 -40.15 -7.45
N GLU A 337 -17.22 -39.83 -8.73
CA GLU A 337 -16.13 -39.97 -9.71
C GLU A 337 -15.26 -38.72 -9.81
N ILE A 338 -15.72 -37.57 -9.29
CA ILE A 338 -15.01 -36.30 -9.39
C ILE A 338 -14.22 -36.07 -8.11
N HIS A 339 -12.90 -36.00 -8.23
CA HIS A 339 -11.98 -35.87 -7.11
C HIS A 339 -11.93 -34.47 -6.51
N PHE A 340 -12.09 -33.44 -7.35
CA PHE A 340 -12.17 -32.03 -6.97
C PHE A 340 -12.76 -31.19 -8.13
N GLN A 341 -13.10 -29.95 -7.83
CA GLN A 341 -13.54 -28.93 -8.79
C GLN A 341 -12.39 -27.95 -9.03
N PHE A 342 -11.97 -27.75 -10.27
CA PHE A 342 -10.91 -26.81 -10.62
C PHE A 342 -11.53 -25.48 -11.08
N ILE A 343 -11.23 -24.39 -10.39
CA ILE A 343 -11.71 -23.05 -10.73
C ILE A 343 -10.55 -22.30 -11.40
N ASN A 344 -10.80 -21.71 -12.56
CA ASN A 344 -9.72 -21.15 -13.40
C ASN A 344 -9.32 -19.75 -12.97
N ASP A 345 -10.29 -18.93 -12.57
CA ASP A 345 -10.06 -17.53 -12.21
C ASP A 345 -11.05 -17.06 -11.13
N ILE A 346 -10.93 -15.79 -10.76
CA ILE A 346 -11.71 -15.17 -9.71
C ILE A 346 -13.18 -14.93 -10.12
N ASP A 347 -13.46 -14.79 -11.42
CA ASP A 347 -14.81 -14.57 -11.91
C ASP A 347 -15.59 -15.90 -11.86
N ASP A 348 -14.99 -16.98 -12.34
CA ASP A 348 -15.48 -18.36 -12.19
C ASP A 348 -15.72 -18.70 -10.70
N PHE A 349 -14.80 -18.28 -9.82
CA PHE A 349 -14.93 -18.45 -8.38
C PHE A 349 -16.18 -17.75 -7.83
N ASN A 350 -16.35 -16.46 -8.14
CA ASN A 350 -17.47 -15.66 -7.65
C ASN A 350 -18.81 -16.21 -8.16
N GLU A 351 -18.88 -16.62 -9.43
CA GLU A 351 -20.11 -17.17 -10.01
C GLU A 351 -20.47 -18.54 -9.40
N THR A 352 -19.47 -19.39 -9.15
CA THR A 352 -19.63 -20.67 -8.43
C THR A 352 -20.09 -20.45 -7.00
N LEU A 353 -19.45 -19.51 -6.31
CA LEU A 353 -19.74 -19.18 -4.92
C LEU A 353 -21.19 -18.72 -4.77
N ASN A 354 -21.69 -17.89 -5.68
CA ASN A 354 -23.08 -17.43 -5.68
C ASN A 354 -24.10 -18.54 -5.97
N SER A 355 -23.69 -19.56 -6.74
CA SER A 355 -24.57 -20.65 -7.17
C SER A 355 -24.73 -21.78 -6.13
N ILE A 356 -23.85 -21.84 -5.13
CA ILE A 356 -23.92 -22.85 -4.05
C ILE A 356 -24.83 -22.39 -2.91
N ASN A 357 -25.74 -23.26 -2.46
CA ASN A 357 -26.68 -22.97 -1.35
C ASN A 357 -26.36 -23.68 -0.03
N ILE A 358 -25.33 -24.53 -0.01
CA ILE A 358 -24.85 -25.18 1.22
C ILE A 358 -23.81 -24.30 1.92
N ARG A 359 -23.44 -24.68 3.16
CA ARG A 359 -22.40 -23.98 3.92
C ARG A 359 -21.08 -23.96 3.13
N LYS A 360 -20.49 -22.77 3.04
CA LYS A 360 -19.24 -22.48 2.33
C LYS A 360 -18.15 -22.20 3.35
N GLU A 361 -16.95 -22.70 3.10
CA GLU A 361 -15.75 -22.39 3.87
C GLU A 361 -14.64 -22.06 2.86
N VAL A 362 -13.99 -20.91 3.04
CA VAL A 362 -12.91 -20.48 2.13
C VAL A 362 -11.59 -20.47 2.91
N TYR A 363 -10.61 -21.22 2.41
CA TYR A 363 -9.27 -21.28 2.93
C TYR A 363 -8.32 -20.71 1.89
N GLN A 364 -7.71 -19.57 2.19
CA GLN A 364 -6.77 -18.92 1.30
C GLN A 364 -5.35 -19.03 1.83
N PHE A 365 -4.48 -19.61 1.02
CA PHE A 365 -3.05 -19.71 1.28
C PHE A 365 -2.30 -18.78 0.34
N TYR A 366 -1.59 -17.82 0.92
CA TYR A 366 -0.88 -16.80 0.17
C TYR A 366 0.54 -16.61 0.70
N THR A 367 1.42 -16.16 -0.18
CA THR A 367 2.81 -15.79 0.11
C THR A 367 2.91 -14.28 0.33
N GLU A 368 2.38 -13.49 -0.61
CA GLU A 368 2.47 -12.03 -0.59
C GLU A 368 1.10 -11.39 -0.43
N ASN A 369 0.16 -11.70 -1.33
CA ASN A 369 -1.13 -11.02 -1.40
C ASN A 369 -2.28 -12.01 -1.30
N CYS A 370 -3.24 -11.67 -0.45
CA CYS A 370 -4.53 -12.33 -0.35
C CYS A 370 -5.43 -11.81 -1.49
N LEU A 371 -6.15 -12.67 -2.21
CA LEU A 371 -7.21 -12.19 -3.11
C LEU A 371 -8.35 -11.61 -2.29
N ASP A 372 -8.93 -10.51 -2.77
CA ASP A 372 -10.11 -9.94 -2.16
C ASP A 372 -11.33 -10.82 -2.48
N ILE A 373 -12.00 -11.29 -1.43
CA ILE A 373 -13.16 -12.18 -1.51
C ILE A 373 -14.30 -11.64 -0.66
N PRO A 374 -15.57 -11.90 -1.01
CA PRO A 374 -16.72 -11.34 -0.30
C PRO A 374 -16.68 -11.55 1.22
N SER A 375 -16.70 -10.45 1.99
CA SER A 375 -16.47 -10.41 3.44
C SER A 375 -17.50 -11.16 4.30
N GLN A 376 -18.66 -11.51 3.74
CA GLN A 376 -19.76 -12.16 4.44
C GLN A 376 -19.56 -13.68 4.64
N LEU A 377 -18.48 -14.25 4.10
CA LEU A 377 -18.20 -15.68 4.17
C LEU A 377 -17.20 -16.01 5.27
N PRO A 378 -17.35 -17.17 5.96
CA PRO A 378 -16.30 -17.71 6.81
C PRO A 378 -15.03 -17.97 5.98
N GLN A 379 -14.06 -17.07 6.12
CA GLN A 379 -12.77 -17.14 5.43
C GLN A 379 -11.62 -17.27 6.42
N VAL A 380 -10.64 -18.09 6.07
CA VAL A 380 -9.38 -18.24 6.80
C VAL A 380 -8.25 -17.94 5.84
N ASN A 381 -7.50 -16.86 6.14
CA ASN A 381 -6.41 -16.39 5.31
C ASN A 381 -5.09 -16.71 6.02
N ILE A 382 -4.36 -17.68 5.50
CA ILE A 382 -3.11 -18.22 6.06
C ILE A 382 -1.94 -17.82 5.16
N GLN A 383 -1.01 -17.04 5.72
CA GLN A 383 0.23 -16.74 5.02
C GLN A 383 1.21 -17.92 5.17
N VAL A 384 1.76 -18.39 4.05
CA VAL A 384 2.79 -19.46 4.02
C VAL A 384 4.09 -18.92 3.43
N LYS A 385 5.23 -19.38 3.96
CA LYS A 385 6.55 -19.01 3.44
C LYS A 385 6.97 -19.90 2.26
N ASP A 386 6.64 -21.17 2.35
CA ASP A 386 6.88 -22.17 1.32
C ASP A 386 5.53 -22.82 0.97
N PHE A 387 5.25 -22.99 -0.33
CA PHE A 387 4.05 -23.68 -0.79
C PHE A 387 3.97 -25.10 -0.21
N ALA A 388 5.10 -25.77 -0.01
CA ALA A 388 5.15 -27.10 0.60
C ALA A 388 4.55 -27.16 2.01
N ASP A 389 4.50 -26.04 2.73
CA ASP A 389 3.91 -25.98 4.08
C ASP A 389 2.40 -26.22 4.06
N ILE A 390 1.70 -25.88 2.98
CA ILE A 390 0.25 -26.02 2.86
C ILE A 390 -0.17 -27.47 3.11
N LYS A 391 0.59 -28.43 2.58
CA LYS A 391 0.37 -29.88 2.74
C LYS A 391 0.33 -30.32 4.22
N GLU A 392 1.09 -29.65 5.08
CA GLU A 392 1.15 -29.96 6.51
C GLU A 392 -0.03 -29.34 7.28
N ILE A 393 -0.57 -28.23 6.77
CA ILE A 393 -1.69 -27.50 7.38
C ILE A 393 -3.03 -28.17 7.04
N VAL A 394 -3.21 -28.61 5.79
CA VAL A 394 -4.48 -29.14 5.25
C VAL A 394 -4.81 -30.58 5.63
#